data_AF-A0AA88I4A7-F1
#
_entry.id   AF-A0AA88I4A7-F1
#
_cell.length_a   1.000
_cell.length_b   1.000
_cell.length_c   1.000
_cell.angle_alpha   90.00
_cell.angle_beta   90.00
_cell.angle_gamma   90.00
#
_symmetry.space_group_name_H-M   'P 1'
#
loop_
_entity.id
_entity.type
_entity.pdbx_description
1 polymer ?
#
loop_
_entity_poly.entity_id
_entity_poly.type
_entity_poly.pdbx_seq_one_letter_code
_entity_poly.pdbx_strand_id
1 'polypeptide(L)'
;MKEFSNQVIHGQWVGYTSKRITDLVNVGIGGSDLGPLMVTEALKAYAVGPQVHFVSNIDGTHLATTLAKVNPETTLFIIASKTFTTQETITNANSAKAWFLEKAKDGRGSG
;
A
#
# COMPACT_ATOMS: atom_id res chain seq x y z
N MET A 1 0.85 -9.33 -13.82
CA MET A 1 0.57 -7.88 -13.67
C MET A 1 -0.78 -7.50 -14.27
N LYS A 2 -1.01 -7.63 -15.59
CA LYS A 2 -2.27 -7.23 -16.25
C LYS A 2 -3.56 -7.75 -15.59
N GLU A 3 -3.62 -9.06 -15.32
CA GLU A 3 -4.80 -9.68 -14.71
C GLU A 3 -5.10 -9.10 -13.33
N PHE A 4 -4.10 -9.10 -12.44
CA PHE A 4 -4.20 -8.53 -11.11
C PHE A 4 -4.57 -7.04 -11.11
N SER A 5 -3.90 -6.23 -11.94
CA SER A 5 -4.21 -4.80 -12.04
C SER A 5 -5.64 -4.57 -12.52
N ASN A 6 -6.12 -5.36 -13.47
CA ASN A 6 -7.51 -5.28 -13.91
C ASN A 6 -8.48 -5.62 -12.78
N GLN A 7 -8.22 -6.67 -12.00
CA GLN A 7 -9.09 -7.03 -10.87
C GLN A 7 -9.15 -5.91 -9.83
N VAL A 8 -8.01 -5.27 -9.52
CA VAL A 8 -7.97 -4.12 -8.59
C VAL A 8 -8.69 -2.90 -9.16
N ILE A 9 -8.37 -2.50 -10.41
CA ILE A 9 -8.96 -1.34 -11.08
C ILE A 9 -10.47 -1.49 -11.21
N HIS A 10 -10.98 -2.68 -11.54
CA HIS A 10 -12.41 -2.92 -11.72
C HIS A 10 -13.12 -3.34 -10.43
N GLY A 11 -12.44 -3.35 -9.28
CA GLY A 11 -13.02 -3.65 -7.98
C GLY A 11 -13.42 -5.11 -7.75
N GLN A 12 -12.89 -6.02 -8.57
CA GLN A 12 -13.04 -7.47 -8.38
C GLN A 12 -12.12 -7.97 -7.26
N TRP A 13 -11.00 -7.29 -7.04
CA TRP A 13 -10.16 -7.50 -5.86
C TRP A 13 -10.68 -6.65 -4.70
N VAL A 14 -11.09 -7.32 -3.63
CA VAL A 14 -11.70 -6.68 -2.45
C VAL A 14 -10.86 -6.91 -1.19
N GLY A 15 -10.96 -5.99 -0.24
CA GLY A 15 -10.32 -6.12 1.07
C GLY A 15 -11.02 -7.16 1.96
N TYR A 16 -10.53 -7.29 3.19
CA TYR A 16 -10.99 -8.34 4.13
C TYR A 16 -12.46 -8.19 4.56
N THR A 17 -13.06 -7.03 4.32
CA THR A 17 -14.50 -6.75 4.55
C THR A 17 -15.32 -6.72 3.27
N SER A 18 -14.79 -7.25 2.17
CA SER A 18 -15.41 -7.23 0.84
C SER A 18 -15.59 -5.83 0.22
N LYS A 19 -14.97 -4.80 0.79
CA LYS A 19 -14.94 -3.45 0.20
C LYS A 19 -13.90 -3.37 -0.92
N ARG A 20 -14.21 -2.60 -1.96
CA ARG A 20 -13.28 -2.31 -3.07
C ARG A 20 -12.03 -1.59 -2.56
N ILE A 21 -10.87 -1.93 -3.12
CA ILE A 21 -9.63 -1.23 -2.84
C ILE A 21 -9.68 0.21 -3.37
N THR A 22 -9.40 1.18 -2.50
CA THR A 22 -9.36 2.62 -2.82
C THR A 22 -7.95 3.18 -2.77
N ASP A 23 -7.04 2.52 -2.05
CA ASP A 23 -5.69 3.01 -1.78
C ASP A 23 -4.64 1.91 -2.01
N LEU A 24 -3.54 2.29 -2.64
CA LEU A 24 -2.34 1.49 -2.81
C LEU A 24 -1.19 2.16 -2.09
N VAL A 25 -0.46 1.41 -1.26
CA VAL A 25 0.73 1.92 -0.56
C VAL A 25 1.95 1.12 -1.01
N ASN A 26 2.81 1.74 -1.81
CA ASN A 26 4.11 1.18 -2.20
C ASN A 26 5.12 1.39 -1.06
N VAL A 27 5.68 0.30 -0.53
CA VAL A 27 6.72 0.33 0.49
C VAL A 27 8.01 -0.19 -0.13
N GLY A 28 8.98 0.69 -0.33
CA GLY A 28 10.23 0.38 -1.01
C GLY A 28 11.17 1.57 -0.97
N ILE A 29 12.46 1.37 -1.21
CA ILE A 29 13.45 2.46 -1.21
C ILE A 29 14.31 2.41 -2.48
N GLY A 30 14.89 3.56 -2.85
CA GLY A 30 15.80 3.71 -3.98
C GLY A 30 15.11 3.35 -5.30
N GLY A 31 15.68 2.40 -6.05
CA GLY A 31 15.10 1.94 -7.33
C GLY A 31 13.72 1.30 -7.20
N SER A 32 13.32 0.83 -6.01
CA SER A 32 12.00 0.26 -5.75
C SER A 32 10.93 1.32 -5.43
N ASP A 33 11.30 2.60 -5.43
CA ASP A 33 10.43 3.73 -5.08
C ASP A 33 10.48 4.84 -6.13
N LEU A 34 11.69 5.34 -6.43
CA LEU A 34 11.89 6.51 -7.29
C LEU A 34 11.31 6.34 -8.71
N GLY A 35 11.50 5.16 -9.30
CA GLY A 35 10.96 4.86 -10.64
C GLY A 35 9.44 4.87 -10.66
N PRO A 36 8.78 4.03 -9.84
CA PRO A 36 7.33 4.05 -9.67
C PRO A 36 6.76 5.44 -9.37
N LEU A 37 7.30 6.16 -8.38
CA LEU A 37 6.84 7.50 -7.98
C LEU A 37 6.92 8.49 -9.15
N MET A 38 8.06 8.53 -9.85
CA MET A 38 8.27 9.44 -10.97
C MET A 38 7.26 9.20 -12.09
N VAL A 39 7.05 7.95 -12.49
CA VAL A 39 6.13 7.62 -13.59
C VAL A 39 4.68 7.88 -13.20
N THR A 40 4.27 7.59 -11.96
CA THR A 40 2.90 7.87 -11.51
C THR A 40 2.60 9.36 -11.44
N GLU A 41 3.57 10.19 -11.05
CA GLU A 41 3.39 11.64 -11.07
C GLU A 41 3.41 12.20 -12.50
N ALA A 42 4.33 11.74 -13.34
CA ALA A 42 4.42 12.18 -14.74
C ALA A 42 3.17 11.83 -15.55
N LEU A 43 2.52 10.69 -15.26
CA LEU A 43 1.33 10.20 -15.96
C LEU A 43 0.04 10.38 -15.17
N LYS A 44 0.02 11.27 -14.16
CA LYS A 44 -1.13 11.46 -13.26
C LYS A 44 -2.45 11.73 -13.98
N ALA A 45 -2.42 12.43 -15.12
CA ALA A 45 -3.60 12.70 -15.96
C ALA A 45 -4.24 11.43 -16.56
N TYR A 46 -3.50 10.33 -16.63
CA TYR A 46 -3.94 9.04 -17.15
C TYR A 46 -4.25 8.02 -16.03
N ALA A 47 -4.18 8.43 -14.76
CA ALA A 47 -4.39 7.55 -13.64
C ALA A 47 -5.81 6.96 -13.64
N VAL A 48 -5.90 5.65 -13.46
CA VAL A 48 -7.15 4.91 -13.29
C VAL A 48 -7.06 4.02 -12.06
N GLY A 49 -8.16 3.88 -11.32
CA GLY A 49 -8.22 3.01 -10.15
C GLY A 49 -7.82 3.70 -8.84
N PRO A 50 -7.20 2.97 -7.88
CA PRO A 50 -6.90 3.47 -6.54
C PRO A 50 -5.94 4.66 -6.49
N GLN A 51 -6.01 5.43 -5.41
CA GLN A 51 -4.99 6.42 -5.05
C GLN A 51 -3.69 5.72 -4.67
N VAL A 52 -2.55 6.25 -5.11
CA VAL A 52 -1.24 5.64 -4.87
C VAL A 52 -0.42 6.50 -3.91
N HIS A 53 0.13 5.86 -2.88
CA HIS A 53 0.99 6.44 -1.87
C HIS A 53 2.34 5.73 -1.87
N PHE A 54 3.41 6.45 -1.51
CA PHE A 54 4.78 5.94 -1.52
C PHE A 54 5.40 6.11 -0.15
N VAL A 55 6.02 5.05 0.38
CA VAL A 55 6.69 5.03 1.69
C VAL A 55 8.08 4.43 1.51
N SER A 56 9.11 5.27 1.62
CA SER A 56 10.49 4.87 1.37
C SER A 56 11.47 5.14 2.51
N ASN A 57 11.26 6.20 3.27
CA ASN A 57 12.12 6.57 4.38
C ASN A 57 11.90 5.64 5.59
N ILE A 58 12.97 5.33 6.33
CA ILE A 58 12.89 4.55 7.59
C ILE A 58 12.37 5.39 8.76
N ASP A 59 12.40 6.71 8.65
CA ASP A 59 11.72 7.59 9.60
C ASP A 59 10.22 7.24 9.65
N GLY A 60 9.77 6.75 10.81
CA GLY A 60 8.40 6.30 11.05
C GLY A 60 7.35 7.37 10.76
N THR A 61 7.74 8.65 10.69
CA THR A 61 6.86 9.76 10.31
C THR A 61 6.24 9.57 8.92
N HIS A 62 7.01 9.05 7.95
CA HIS A 62 6.49 8.90 6.58
C HIS A 62 5.40 7.83 6.50
N LEU A 63 5.63 6.69 7.16
CA LEU A 63 4.61 5.65 7.26
C LEU A 63 3.41 6.15 8.08
N ALA A 64 3.61 6.76 9.24
CA ALA A 64 2.53 7.23 10.10
C ALA A 64 1.61 8.25 9.40
N THR A 65 2.18 9.23 8.70
CA THR A 65 1.42 10.23 7.94
C THR A 65 0.66 9.63 6.75
N THR A 66 1.16 8.53 6.16
CA THR A 66 0.46 7.78 5.12
C THR A 66 -0.68 6.96 5.73
N LEU A 67 -0.42 6.23 6.81
CA LEU A 67 -1.43 5.41 7.51
C LEU A 67 -2.59 6.24 8.07
N ALA A 68 -2.36 7.51 8.42
CA ALA A 68 -3.41 8.44 8.84
C ALA A 68 -4.40 8.82 7.72
N LYS A 69 -4.06 8.57 6.44
CA LYS A 69 -4.87 8.95 5.27
C LYS A 69 -5.64 7.78 4.66
N VAL A 70 -5.34 6.55 5.03
CA VAL A 70 -5.84 5.34 4.36
C VAL A 70 -6.67 4.47 5.29
N ASN A 71 -7.59 3.69 4.73
CA ASN A 71 -8.47 2.80 5.49
C ASN A 71 -7.97 1.35 5.40
N PRO A 72 -7.75 0.64 6.52
CA PRO A 72 -7.26 -0.75 6.52
C PRO A 72 -8.18 -1.71 5.74
N GLU A 73 -9.48 -1.43 5.64
CA GLU A 73 -10.43 -2.25 4.87
C GLU A 73 -10.27 -2.14 3.36
N THR A 74 -9.74 -1.02 2.87
CA THR A 74 -9.69 -0.68 1.43
C THR A 74 -8.28 -0.34 0.94
N THR A 75 -7.25 -0.65 1.75
CA THR A 75 -5.85 -0.42 1.41
C THR A 75 -5.16 -1.72 1.01
N LEU A 76 -4.42 -1.68 -0.09
CA LEU A 76 -3.53 -2.74 -0.52
C LEU A 76 -2.07 -2.26 -0.44
N PHE A 77 -1.24 -2.99 0.31
CA PHE A 77 0.19 -2.72 0.43
C PHE A 77 0.99 -3.51 -0.60
N ILE A 78 1.94 -2.84 -1.26
CA ILE A 78 2.90 -3.44 -2.18
C ILE A 78 4.29 -3.33 -1.55
N ILE A 79 4.89 -4.45 -1.17
CA ILE A 79 6.24 -4.47 -0.59
C ILE A 79 7.26 -4.69 -1.71
N ALA A 80 7.98 -3.64 -2.09
CA ALA A 80 8.91 -3.61 -3.19
C ALA A 80 10.37 -3.58 -2.69
N SER A 81 11.05 -4.73 -2.75
CA SER A 81 12.48 -4.84 -2.50
C SER A 81 13.07 -5.97 -3.34
N LYS A 82 14.18 -5.68 -4.03
CA LYS A 82 14.90 -6.68 -4.84
C LYS A 82 15.38 -7.87 -4.01
N THR A 83 15.88 -7.62 -2.80
CA THR A 83 16.45 -8.67 -1.94
C THR A 83 15.47 -9.15 -0.89
N PHE A 84 14.38 -8.41 -0.65
CA PHE A 84 13.43 -8.64 0.43
C PHE A 84 14.06 -8.66 1.84
N THR A 85 15.23 -8.03 1.95
CA THR A 85 16.00 -7.90 3.20
C THR A 85 16.42 -6.47 3.49
N THR A 86 16.10 -5.52 2.60
CA THR A 86 16.39 -4.10 2.77
C THR A 86 15.78 -3.58 4.07
N GLN A 87 16.62 -3.05 4.96
CA GLN A 87 16.26 -2.75 6.34
C GLN A 87 15.11 -1.75 6.43
N GLU A 88 15.14 -0.69 5.64
CA GLU A 88 14.12 0.35 5.59
C GLU A 88 12.79 -0.22 5.11
N THR A 89 12.81 -1.01 4.03
CA THR A 89 11.61 -1.64 3.45
C THR A 89 10.99 -2.65 4.41
N ILE A 90 11.78 -3.52 5.03
CA ILE A 90 11.27 -4.55 5.95
C ILE A 90 10.79 -3.94 7.27
N THR A 91 11.47 -2.92 7.78
CA THR A 91 11.01 -2.16 8.95
C THR A 91 9.64 -1.55 8.67
N ASN A 92 9.47 -0.84 7.56
CA ASN A 92 8.18 -0.25 7.18
C ASN A 92 7.11 -1.30 6.90
N ALA A 93 7.45 -2.41 6.23
CA ALA A 93 6.50 -3.49 5.96
C ALA A 93 5.98 -4.13 7.25
N ASN A 94 6.85 -4.37 8.23
CA ASN A 94 6.47 -4.93 9.52
C ASN A 94 5.60 -3.95 10.32
N SER A 95 5.93 -2.65 10.32
CA SER A 95 5.12 -1.62 10.95
C SER A 95 3.73 -1.50 10.30
N ALA A 96 3.64 -1.51 8.97
CA ALA A 96 2.37 -1.51 8.24
C ALA A 96 1.53 -2.76 8.53
N LYS A 97 2.17 -3.94 8.60
CA LYS A 97 1.52 -5.19 8.98
C LYS A 97 0.98 -5.14 10.42
N ALA A 98 1.76 -4.62 11.37
CA ALA A 98 1.34 -4.49 12.76
C ALA A 98 0.11 -3.57 12.86
N TRP A 99 0.14 -2.41 12.21
CA TRP A 99 -1.00 -1.51 12.11
C TRP A 99 -2.22 -2.19 11.48
N PHE A 100 -2.05 -2.90 10.36
CA PHE A 100 -3.14 -3.58 9.68
C PHE A 100 -3.77 -4.64 10.59
N LEU A 101 -2.97 -5.45 11.28
CA LEU A 101 -3.46 -6.49 12.18
C LEU A 101 -4.12 -5.93 13.44
N GLU A 102 -3.69 -4.76 13.93
CA GLU A 102 -4.37 -4.06 15.01
C GLU A 102 -5.78 -3.65 14.56
N LYS A 103 -5.90 -2.98 13.42
CA LYS A 103 -7.19 -2.46 12.94
C LYS A 103 -8.11 -3.54 12.34
N ALA A 104 -7.56 -4.56 11.72
CA ALA A 104 -8.34 -5.65 11.12
C ALA A 104 -9.00 -6.54 12.18
N LYS A 105 -8.43 -6.62 13.39
CA LYS A 105 -9.04 -7.32 14.53
C LYS A 105 -10.34 -6.66 14.98
N ASP A 106 -10.42 -5.33 14.93
CA ASP A 106 -11.63 -4.60 15.30
C ASP A 106 -12.80 -4.83 14.31
N GLY A 107 -12.51 -5.33 13.10
CA GLY A 107 -13.51 -5.67 12.08
C GLY A 107 -14.07 -7.10 12.17
N ARG A 108 -13.46 -7.99 12.97
CA ARG A 108 -14.11 -9.25 13.36
C ARG A 108 -14.81 -8.97 14.67
N GLY A 109 -16.10 -8.63 14.58
CA GLY A 109 -16.97 -8.60 15.75
C GLY A 109 -16.73 -9.86 16.57
N SER A 110 -16.46 -9.66 17.86
CA SER A 110 -16.66 -10.65 18.90
C SER A 110 -18.03 -11.30 18.67
N GLY A 111 -18.02 -12.49 18.08
CA GLY A 111 -19.17 -13.37 17.89
C GLY A 111 -18.77 -14.76 18.36
#